data_AF-A0A497G561-F1
#
_entry.id   AF-A0A497G561-F1
#
_cell.length_a   1.000
_cell.length_b   1.000
_cell.length_c   1.000
_cell.angle_alpha   90.00
_cell.angle_beta   90.00
_cell.angle_gamma   90.00
#
_symmetry.space_group_name_H-M   'P 1'
#
loop_
_entity.id
_entity.type
_entity.pdbx_description
1 polymer ?
#
loop_
_entity_poly.entity_id
_entity_poly.type
_entity_poly.pdbx_seq_one_letter_code
_entity_poly.pdbx_strand_id
1 'polypeptide(L)'
;MEFRGPEWVIGKVYISMDAWHKYRERMEEVVLRHGLVSPFYRRDMIDFDNFGLRRGNMFTDPWGCKRMFLQDGLQGQVVEHPLKEWEAWRGYSLPNPDDRIPQEGAPIVPWEVVEEAVERAREAGG
;
A
#
# COMPACT_ATOMS: atom_id res chain seq x y z
N MET A 1 5.70 27.79 3.54
CA MET A 1 5.08 27.80 2.21
C MET A 1 3.62 27.42 2.39
N GLU A 2 2.68 28.34 2.16
CA GLU A 2 1.23 28.04 2.26
C GLU A 2 0.62 27.94 0.85
N PHE A 3 -0.12 26.86 0.59
CA PHE A 3 -0.83 26.63 -0.67
C PHE A 3 -2.24 27.23 -0.62
N ARG A 4 -2.37 28.56 -0.78
CA ARG A 4 -3.65 29.28 -0.64
C ARG A 4 -4.49 29.35 -1.93
N GLY A 5 -4.44 28.32 -2.77
CA GLY A 5 -5.22 28.25 -4.02
C GLY A 5 -4.33 28.10 -5.26
N PRO A 6 -3.56 27.01 -5.37
CA PRO A 6 -2.81 26.77 -6.58
C PRO A 6 -3.76 26.46 -7.75
N GLU A 7 -3.39 26.87 -8.96
CA GLU A 7 -4.09 26.47 -10.19
C GLU A 7 -4.04 24.94 -10.39
N TRP A 8 -2.94 24.32 -9.94
CA TRP A 8 -2.70 22.89 -10.04
C TRP A 8 -2.29 22.29 -8.70
N VAL A 9 -2.85 21.12 -8.37
CA VAL A 9 -2.40 20.30 -7.25
C VAL A 9 -1.62 19.12 -7.82
N ILE A 10 -0.32 19.07 -7.50
CA ILE A 10 0.52 17.94 -7.86
C ILE A 10 0.23 16.81 -6.87
N GLY A 11 -0.17 15.65 -7.38
CA GLY A 11 -0.49 14.49 -6.56
C GLY A 11 -0.56 13.22 -7.39
N LYS A 12 -0.68 12.09 -6.69
CA LYS A 12 -0.96 10.78 -7.28
C LYS A 12 -2.38 10.38 -6.90
N VAL A 13 -3.12 9.88 -7.88
CA VAL A 13 -4.43 9.27 -7.64
C VAL A 13 -4.24 7.77 -7.52
N TYR A 14 -4.70 7.20 -6.41
CA TYR A 14 -4.69 5.77 -6.16
C TYR A 14 -6.11 5.23 -6.23
N ILE A 15 -6.33 4.24 -7.09
CA ILE A 15 -7.60 3.51 -7.21
C ILE A 15 -7.40 2.17 -6.53
N SER A 16 -8.27 1.84 -5.58
CA SER A 16 -8.20 0.60 -4.82
C SER A 16 -8.47 -0.63 -5.70
N MET A 17 -7.88 -1.78 -5.34
CA MET A 17 -7.98 -2.99 -6.16
C MET A 17 -9.39 -3.57 -6.20
N ASP A 18 -10.23 -3.31 -5.20
CA ASP A 18 -11.64 -3.70 -5.24
C ASP A 18 -12.40 -2.95 -6.35
N ALA A 19 -12.10 -1.68 -6.58
CA ALA A 19 -12.69 -0.89 -7.65
C ALA A 19 -12.22 -1.38 -9.03
N TRP A 20 -10.92 -1.67 -9.16
CA TRP A 20 -10.38 -2.31 -10.36
C TRP A 20 -11.04 -3.66 -10.65
N HIS A 21 -11.16 -4.53 -9.64
CA HIS A 21 -11.81 -5.82 -9.79
C HIS A 21 -13.30 -5.73 -10.15
N LYS A 22 -14.01 -4.77 -9.56
CA LYS A 22 -15.45 -4.57 -9.79
C LYS A 22 -15.76 -4.03 -11.18
N TYR A 23 -14.98 -3.04 -11.64
CA TYR A 23 -15.28 -2.30 -12.87
C TYR A 23 -14.42 -2.71 -14.06
N ARG A 24 -13.29 -3.38 -13.83
CA ARG A 24 -12.41 -3.99 -14.84
C ARG A 24 -12.11 -3.04 -16.00
N GLU A 25 -12.46 -3.41 -17.22
CA GLU A 25 -12.23 -2.65 -18.44
C GLU A 25 -12.93 -1.28 -18.40
N ARG A 26 -14.07 -1.15 -17.71
CA ARG A 26 -14.74 0.15 -17.55
C ARG A 26 -13.93 1.12 -16.70
N MET A 27 -13.18 0.63 -15.71
CA MET A 27 -12.24 1.47 -14.97
C MET A 27 -11.08 1.88 -15.86
N GLU A 28 -10.57 0.95 -16.66
CA GLU A 28 -9.50 1.21 -17.60
C GLU A 28 -9.88 2.31 -18.62
N GLU A 29 -11.10 2.26 -19.17
CA GLU A 29 -11.63 3.32 -20.04
C GLU A 29 -11.69 4.68 -19.36
N VAL A 30 -12.00 4.74 -18.06
CA VAL A 30 -11.95 5.99 -17.29
C VAL A 30 -10.51 6.49 -17.21
N VAL A 31 -9.58 5.65 -16.80
CA VAL A 31 -8.17 6.03 -16.64
C VAL A 31 -7.55 6.50 -17.96
N LEU A 32 -7.79 5.78 -19.06
CA LEU A 32 -7.30 6.15 -20.39
C LEU A 32 -7.87 7.49 -20.90
N ARG A 33 -9.12 7.83 -20.55
CA ARG A 33 -9.70 9.14 -20.87
C ARG A 33 -9.08 10.29 -20.08
N HIS A 34 -8.46 10.01 -18.93
CA HIS A 34 -7.88 11.00 -18.03
C HIS A 34 -6.35 10.94 -18.02
N GLY A 35 -5.73 11.04 -19.20
CA GLY A 35 -4.27 10.96 -19.38
C GLY A 35 -3.46 11.96 -18.54
N LEU A 36 -4.01 13.11 -18.16
CA LEU A 36 -3.32 14.05 -17.26
C LEU A 36 -3.09 13.45 -15.86
N VAL A 37 -4.04 12.65 -15.37
CA VAL A 37 -3.98 12.00 -14.05
C VAL A 37 -3.16 10.71 -14.12
N SER A 38 -3.12 10.07 -15.29
CA SER A 38 -2.45 8.77 -15.48
C SER A 38 -1.66 8.72 -16.80
N PRO A 39 -0.62 9.57 -16.94
CA PRO A 39 0.05 9.81 -18.22
C PRO A 39 0.83 8.61 -18.77
N PHE A 40 1.15 7.64 -17.90
CA PHE A 40 1.93 6.46 -18.27
C PHE A 40 1.12 5.16 -18.27
N TYR A 41 -0.20 5.26 -18.03
CA TYR A 41 -1.06 4.08 -18.01
C TYR A 41 -1.24 3.53 -19.43
N ARG A 42 -1.17 2.21 -19.57
CA ARG A 42 -1.47 1.48 -20.81
C ARG A 42 -2.43 0.35 -20.50
N ARG A 43 -3.20 -0.05 -21.52
CA ARG A 43 -4.10 -1.19 -21.44
C ARG A 43 -3.36 -2.43 -20.93
N ASP A 44 -4.04 -3.23 -20.12
CA ASP A 44 -3.54 -4.50 -19.56
C ASP A 44 -2.39 -4.35 -18.55
N MET A 45 -2.11 -3.14 -18.04
CA MET A 45 -1.12 -2.95 -16.98
C MET A 45 -1.58 -3.44 -15.60
N ILE A 46 -2.87 -3.67 -15.42
CA ILE A 46 -3.46 -4.10 -14.15
C ILE A 46 -4.05 -5.50 -14.31
N ASP A 47 -3.61 -6.42 -13.47
CA ASP A 47 -4.27 -7.71 -13.26
C ASP A 47 -5.45 -7.51 -12.29
N PHE A 48 -6.68 -7.59 -12.81
CA PHE A 48 -7.91 -7.34 -12.05
C PHE A 48 -8.19 -8.34 -10.94
N ASP A 49 -7.51 -9.49 -10.93
CA ASP A 49 -7.74 -10.57 -9.98
C ASP A 49 -6.53 -10.78 -9.04
N ASN A 50 -5.47 -9.96 -9.17
CA ASN A 50 -4.35 -9.93 -8.25
C ASN A 50 -4.56 -8.94 -7.11
N PHE A 51 -5.08 -9.43 -5.98
CA PHE A 51 -5.23 -8.63 -4.76
C PHE A 51 -4.01 -8.69 -3.82
N GLY A 52 -2.98 -9.45 -4.18
CA GLY A 52 -1.85 -9.74 -3.30
C GLY A 52 -2.31 -10.23 -1.93
N LEU A 53 -1.80 -9.59 -0.88
CA LEU A 53 -2.10 -9.92 0.53
C LEU A 53 -3.54 -9.58 0.96
N ARG A 54 -4.24 -8.75 0.18
CA ARG A 54 -5.59 -8.25 0.49
C ARG A 54 -6.69 -9.21 0.03
N ARG A 55 -6.37 -10.48 -0.19
CA ARG A 55 -7.35 -11.53 -0.54
C ARG A 55 -7.68 -12.35 0.69
N GLY A 56 -8.94 -12.37 1.13
CA GLY A 56 -9.55 -13.37 2.05
C GLY A 56 -8.80 -13.77 3.33
N ASN A 57 -7.73 -13.06 3.71
CA ASN A 57 -6.76 -13.53 4.68
C ASN A 57 -6.92 -12.81 6.02
N MET A 58 -6.46 -13.47 7.08
CA MET A 58 -6.01 -12.78 8.28
C MET A 58 -4.49 -12.65 8.19
N PHE A 59 -3.95 -11.47 8.49
CA PHE A 59 -2.51 -11.23 8.46
C PHE A 59 -2.08 -10.53 9.74
N THR A 60 -1.08 -11.07 10.43
CA THR A 60 -0.42 -10.39 11.55
C THR A 60 0.81 -9.69 11.03
N ASP A 61 0.82 -8.36 11.15
CA ASP A 61 1.94 -7.55 10.73
C ASP A 61 3.11 -7.62 11.74
N PRO A 62 4.30 -7.09 11.40
CA PRO A 62 5.49 -7.17 12.24
C PRO A 62 5.30 -6.54 13.62
N TRP A 63 4.34 -5.61 13.75
CA TRP A 63 3.99 -4.97 15.00
C TRP A 63 3.14 -5.87 15.90
N GLY A 64 2.75 -7.05 15.43
CA GLY A 64 1.86 -7.98 16.14
C GLY A 64 0.38 -7.66 15.95
N CYS A 65 0.03 -6.70 15.08
CA CYS A 65 -1.36 -6.33 14.82
C CYS A 65 -1.97 -7.30 13.81
N LYS A 66 -3.07 -7.96 14.19
CA LYS A 66 -3.82 -8.86 13.32
C LYS A 66 -4.85 -8.07 12.53
N ARG A 67 -4.84 -8.25 11.22
CA ARG A 67 -5.75 -7.60 10.29
C ARG A 67 -6.67 -8.60 9.63
N MET A 68 -7.91 -8.16 9.40
CA MET A 68 -8.92 -8.90 8.66
C MET A 68 -9.32 -8.09 7.42
N PHE A 69 -9.29 -8.74 6.25
CA PHE A 69 -9.73 -8.16 4.99
C PHE A 69 -11.18 -8.58 4.72
N LEU A 70 -12.14 -7.70 4.99
CA LEU A 70 -13.58 -7.96 4.81
C LEU A 70 -13.98 -8.09 3.33
N GLN A 71 -13.27 -7.40 2.45
CA GLN A 71 -13.48 -7.42 1.01
C GLN A 71 -12.12 -7.43 0.31
N ASP A 72 -12.00 -8.29 -0.69
CA ASP A 72 -10.77 -8.41 -1.48
C ASP A 72 -10.40 -7.05 -2.11
N GLY A 73 -9.13 -6.68 -1.98
CA GLY A 73 -8.58 -5.45 -2.56
C GLY A 73 -8.74 -4.18 -1.73
N LEU A 74 -9.54 -4.20 -0.66
CA LEU A 74 -9.60 -3.13 0.34
C LEU A 74 -8.51 -3.27 1.41
N GLN A 75 -8.20 -2.18 2.10
CA GLN A 75 -7.30 -2.22 3.26
C GLN A 75 -7.98 -2.95 4.43
N GLY A 76 -7.26 -3.86 5.06
CA GLY A 76 -7.76 -4.66 6.18
C GLY A 76 -7.84 -3.85 7.47
N GLN A 77 -8.81 -4.19 8.30
CA GLN A 77 -9.01 -3.58 9.62
C GLN A 77 -8.21 -4.35 10.68
N VAL A 78 -7.57 -3.63 11.60
CA VAL A 78 -6.97 -4.25 12.79
C VAL A 78 -8.08 -4.79 13.69
N VAL A 79 -8.07 -6.09 13.92
CA VAL A 79 -9.05 -6.79 14.78
C VAL A 79 -8.44 -7.22 16.12
N GLU A 80 -7.12 -7.37 16.19
CA GLU A 80 -6.38 -7.66 17.41
C GLU A 80 -5.06 -6.88 17.39
N HIS A 81 -4.62 -6.40 18.56
CA HIS A 81 -3.34 -5.72 18.73
C HIS A 81 -2.70 -6.13 20.08
N PRO A 82 -1.35 -6.14 20.18
CA PRO A 82 -0.66 -6.63 21.37
C PRO A 82 -0.81 -5.71 22.59
N LEU A 83 -1.06 -4.41 22.35
CA LEU A 83 -1.19 -3.39 23.40
C LEU A 83 -2.66 -3.18 23.81
N LYS A 84 -3.35 -4.25 24.22
CA LYS A 84 -4.77 -4.19 24.60
C LYS A 84 -5.03 -3.34 25.86
N GLU A 85 -4.07 -3.37 26.78
CA GLU A 85 -4.06 -2.62 28.04
C GLU A 85 -2.69 -1.95 28.18
N TRP A 86 -2.59 -0.87 28.97
CA TRP A 86 -1.33 -0.13 29.13
C TRP A 86 -0.20 -0.97 29.75
N GLU A 87 -0.54 -1.91 30.63
CA GLU A 87 0.41 -2.81 31.29
C GLU A 87 1.17 -3.70 30.29
N ALA A 88 0.53 -4.04 29.16
CA ALA A 88 1.13 -4.86 28.09
C ALA A 88 2.36 -4.19 27.48
N TRP A 89 2.48 -2.85 27.56
CA TRP A 89 3.65 -2.10 27.09
C TRP A 89 4.95 -2.59 27.71
N ARG A 90 4.94 -3.00 28.98
CA ARG A 90 6.16 -3.40 29.70
C ARG A 90 6.82 -4.65 29.14
N GLY A 91 6.05 -5.53 28.49
CA GLY A 91 6.53 -6.77 27.89
C GLY A 91 6.54 -6.76 26.36
N TYR A 92 6.10 -5.66 25.73
CA TYR A 92 6.03 -5.57 24.28
C TYR A 92 7.43 -5.36 23.69
N SER A 93 7.76 -6.14 22.66
CA SER A 93 9.01 -6.01 21.91
C SER A 93 8.72 -5.42 20.54
N LEU A 94 9.39 -4.31 20.24
CA LEU A 94 9.30 -3.66 18.93
C LEU A 94 10.03 -4.50 17.86
N PRO A 95 9.60 -4.44 16.59
CA PRO A 95 10.39 -4.99 15.50
C PRO A 95 11.79 -4.36 15.48
N ASN A 96 12.83 -5.19 15.28
CA ASN A 96 14.19 -4.71 15.16
C ASN A 96 14.41 -4.11 13.76
N PRO A 97 14.70 -2.79 13.64
CA PRO A 97 14.90 -2.16 12.34
C PRO A 97 16.20 -2.61 11.64
N ASP A 98 17.20 -3.11 12.39
CA ASP A 98 18.46 -3.57 11.80
C ASP A 98 18.29 -4.89 11.03
N ASP A 99 17.33 -5.73 11.45
CA ASP A 99 17.08 -6.99 10.75
C ASP A 99 16.49 -6.70 9.38
N ARG A 100 15.43 -5.88 9.33
CA ARG A 100 14.65 -5.54 8.13
C ARG A 100 13.67 -4.41 8.44
N ILE A 101 13.08 -3.78 7.41
CA ILE A 101 12.10 -2.70 7.59
C ILE A 101 10.71 -3.25 7.94
N PRO A 102 10.15 -2.95 9.14
CA PRO A 102 8.79 -3.33 9.48
C PRO A 102 7.78 -2.46 8.71
N GLN A 103 6.70 -3.08 8.22
CA GLN A 103 5.62 -2.38 7.50
C GLN A 103 4.32 -2.45 8.28
N GLU A 104 3.47 -1.44 8.13
CA GLU A 104 2.09 -1.52 8.61
C GLU A 104 1.26 -2.41 7.68
N GLY A 105 0.63 -3.47 8.20
CA GLY A 105 -0.31 -4.29 7.44
C GLY A 105 0.27 -5.00 6.22
N ALA A 106 1.60 -5.12 6.15
CA ALA A 106 2.33 -5.85 5.12
C ALA A 106 3.54 -6.58 5.76
N PRO A 107 4.12 -7.57 5.06
CA PRO A 107 5.32 -8.26 5.50
C PRO A 107 6.51 -7.31 5.65
N ILE A 108 7.46 -7.78 6.43
CA ILE A 108 8.75 -7.14 6.61
C ILE A 108 9.51 -7.07 5.27
N VAL A 109 10.14 -5.93 4.98
CA VAL A 109 10.92 -5.70 3.75
C VAL A 109 12.42 -5.82 4.03
N PRO A 110 13.16 -6.71 3.33
CA PRO A 110 14.62 -6.80 3.45
C PRO A 110 15.32 -5.51 3.01
N TRP A 111 16.46 -5.18 3.63
CA TRP A 111 17.24 -3.98 3.30
C TRP A 111 17.77 -4.00 1.86
N GLU A 112 18.09 -5.17 1.33
CA GLU A 112 18.61 -5.34 -0.03
C GLU A 112 17.59 -4.88 -1.08
N VAL A 113 16.29 -5.11 -0.82
CA VAL A 113 15.19 -4.64 -1.70
C VAL A 113 15.10 -3.11 -1.70
N VAL A 114 15.37 -2.50 -0.55
CA VAL A 114 15.34 -1.05 -0.36
C VAL A 114 16.52 -0.42 -1.08
N GLU A 115 17.72 -0.98 -0.92
CA GLU A 115 18.93 -0.55 -1.62
C GLU A 115 18.74 -0.62 -3.14
N GLU A 116 18.23 -1.73 -3.65
CA GLU A 116 17.93 -1.88 -5.08
C GLU A 116 16.90 -0.84 -5.57
N ALA A 117 15.88 -0.53 -4.77
CA ALA A 117 14.91 0.51 -5.10
C ALA A 117 15.54 1.92 -5.13
N VAL A 118 16.45 2.22 -4.21
CA VAL A 118 17.19 3.49 -4.16
C VAL A 118 18.11 3.65 -5.37
N GLU A 119 18.87 2.62 -5.72
CA GLU A 119 19.75 2.67 -6.90
C GLU A 119 18.95 2.83 -8.20
N ARG A 120 17.84 2.10 -8.36
CA ARG A 120 16.95 2.31 -9.53
C ARG A 120 16.39 3.73 -9.59
N ALA A 121 16.01 4.32 -8.45
CA ALA A 121 15.52 5.69 -8.42
C ALA A 121 16.60 6.68 -8.85
N ARG A 122 17.83 6.47 -8.38
CA ARG A 122 19.00 7.27 -8.75
C ARG A 122 19.33 7.18 -10.24
N GLU A 123 19.32 5.97 -10.81
CA GLU A 123 19.51 5.75 -12.26
C GLU A 123 18.41 6.41 -13.11
N ALA A 124 17.19 6.48 -12.59
CA ALA A 124 16.06 7.15 -13.24
C ALA A 124 16.06 8.69 -13.05
N GLY A 125 17.09 9.26 -12.40
CA GLY A 125 17.22 10.70 -12.17
C GLY A 125 16.37 11.25 -11.02
N GLY A 126 15.94 10.39 -10.10
CA GLY A 126 15.26 10.75 -8.85
C GLY A 126 16.20 11.08 -7.70
#